data_AF-A0A8D4C3H7-F1
#
_entry.id   AF-A0A8D4C3H7-F1
#
_cell.length_a   1.000
_cell.length_b   1.000
_cell.length_c   1.000
_cell.angle_alpha   90.00
_cell.angle_beta   90.00
_cell.angle_gamma   90.00
#
_symmetry.space_group_name_H-M   'P 1'
#
loop_
_entity.id
_entity.type
_entity.pdbx_description
1 polymer ?
#
loop_
_entity_poly.entity_id
_entity_poly.type
_entity_poly.pdbx_seq_one_letter_code
_entity_poly.pdbx_strand_id
1 'polypeptide(L)'
;MPSRTPLAERFRALDAFLLEHQSLWRPRPFVERRLAWEDDHPELAAWLRSRSLNDAEAVQRDPAMLKAPAPFAALAEQARRLSEVEPLPGHPAPAGEHRQQLDVPGRKWQQIEAFAARLQFTERPAHWLDWCAGKGHLGRYLARQGASLTCLEWDAELVREGARLSARLGISADHRGQDVLADSCATVLQPQHTAIALHACGDLHVRLLQLTVVRECRQLALSPCCYNRIQAPTYHALSQLARDSALRLSRDDLGLPLSETVTAGARERRDRDQSMAWRLGFDELQRRLRGVDAYLPTPSLSTAWLRKPFADYCRHLATLKGLNAPGEQDWAALEQLGWQRLAEVRNLELVRALFRRPLEIWLLLDRALFLEEAGYRVRLGTFCPSDLTPRNLLLLAERPATQVPGQ
;
A
#
# COMPACT_ATOMS: atom_id res chain seq x y z
N MET A 1 -13.13 4.95 -31.26
CA MET A 1 -14.08 4.85 -30.12
C MET A 1 -13.31 4.32 -28.94
N PRO A 2 -13.39 4.92 -27.74
CA PRO A 2 -12.70 4.36 -26.58
C PRO A 2 -13.20 2.93 -26.38
N SER A 3 -12.26 1.98 -26.30
CA SER A 3 -12.54 0.57 -26.10
C SER A 3 -13.38 0.41 -24.83
N ARG A 4 -14.58 -0.16 -24.97
CA ARG A 4 -15.41 -0.60 -23.83
C ARG A 4 -14.82 -1.91 -23.29
N THR A 5 -13.62 -1.85 -22.70
CA THR A 5 -13.09 -3.01 -21.97
C THR A 5 -13.81 -3.11 -20.62
N PRO A 6 -14.04 -4.33 -20.09
CA PRO A 6 -14.59 -4.49 -18.74
C PRO A 6 -13.79 -3.74 -17.65
N LEU A 7 -12.48 -3.59 -17.84
CA LEU A 7 -11.62 -2.81 -16.95
C LEU A 7 -11.95 -1.32 -16.98
N ALA A 8 -12.21 -0.75 -18.16
CA ALA A 8 -12.57 0.66 -18.30
C ALA A 8 -13.94 0.97 -17.69
N GLU A 9 -14.92 0.08 -17.82
CA GLU A 9 -16.24 0.22 -17.17
C GLU A 9 -16.12 0.18 -15.65
N ARG A 10 -15.37 -0.80 -15.14
CA ARG A 10 -15.10 -0.91 -13.70
C ARG A 10 -14.37 0.31 -13.16
N PHE A 11 -13.37 0.83 -13.89
CA PHE A 11 -12.65 2.04 -13.53
C PHE A 11 -13.61 3.23 -13.40
N ARG A 12 -14.48 3.47 -14.39
CA ARG A 12 -15.45 4.58 -14.35
C ARG A 12 -16.40 4.49 -13.17
N ALA A 13 -16.87 3.28 -12.83
CA ALA A 13 -17.74 3.08 -11.68
C ALA A 13 -17.05 3.40 -10.34
N LEU A 14 -15.79 2.97 -10.19
CA LEU A 14 -14.96 3.31 -9.03
C LEU A 14 -14.62 4.80 -8.97
N ASP A 15 -14.31 5.39 -10.12
CA ASP A 15 -13.98 6.81 -10.26
C ASP A 15 -15.16 7.68 -9.81
N ALA A 16 -16.37 7.39 -10.30
CA ALA A 16 -17.59 8.07 -9.90
C ALA A 16 -17.86 7.94 -8.40
N PHE A 17 -17.77 6.73 -7.84
CA PHE A 17 -17.97 6.48 -6.41
C PHE A 17 -16.96 7.24 -5.53
N LEU A 18 -15.68 7.21 -5.92
CA LEU A 18 -14.64 7.92 -5.19
C LEU A 18 -14.84 9.43 -5.29
N LEU A 19 -15.21 9.95 -6.46
CA LEU A 19 -15.48 11.37 -6.70
C LEU A 19 -16.66 11.88 -5.88
N GLU A 20 -17.77 11.15 -5.90
CA GLU A 20 -19.01 11.50 -5.20
C GLU A 20 -18.79 11.64 -3.69
N HIS A 21 -18.01 10.73 -3.10
CA HIS A 21 -17.87 10.65 -1.65
C HIS A 21 -16.56 11.25 -1.11
N GLN A 22 -15.86 12.10 -1.87
CA GLN A 22 -14.59 12.72 -1.46
C GLN A 22 -14.64 13.42 -0.10
N SER A 23 -15.77 14.07 0.21
CA SER A 23 -16.01 14.74 1.50
C SER A 23 -15.98 13.78 2.68
N LEU A 24 -16.29 12.49 2.48
CA LEU A 24 -16.28 11.48 3.52
C LEU A 24 -14.87 10.91 3.75
N TRP A 25 -14.15 10.60 2.67
CA TRP A 25 -12.91 9.81 2.78
C TRP A 25 -11.62 10.61 2.73
N ARG A 26 -11.63 11.91 2.40
CA ARG A 26 -10.43 12.76 2.47
C ARG A 26 -10.12 13.31 3.86
N PRO A 27 -11.10 13.86 4.62
CA PRO A 27 -10.83 14.51 5.91
C PRO A 27 -10.12 13.59 6.89
N ARG A 28 -9.13 14.07 7.65
CA ARG A 28 -8.31 13.27 8.58
C ARG A 28 -8.75 13.48 10.02
N PRO A 29 -9.41 12.49 10.67
CA PRO A 29 -9.81 12.63 12.09
C PRO A 29 -8.63 12.91 13.03
N PHE A 30 -7.45 12.38 12.70
CA PHE A 30 -6.23 12.63 13.48
C PHE A 30 -5.70 14.08 13.37
N VAL A 31 -6.05 14.80 12.30
CA VAL A 31 -5.56 16.15 11.98
C VAL A 31 -6.64 17.20 12.28
N GLU A 32 -7.89 16.87 12.01
CA GLU A 32 -9.05 17.75 12.10
C GLU A 32 -9.88 17.39 13.33
N ARG A 33 -10.21 18.38 14.17
CA ARG A 33 -10.98 18.15 15.39
C ARG A 33 -12.45 17.80 15.11
N ARG A 34 -13.01 18.44 14.08
CA ARG A 34 -14.35 18.24 13.52
C ARG A 34 -14.22 18.12 12.00
N LEU A 35 -14.86 17.12 11.42
CA LEU A 35 -14.88 16.82 9.99
C LEU A 35 -16.15 17.42 9.40
N ALA A 36 -16.07 18.02 8.22
CA ALA A 36 -17.22 18.71 7.62
C ALA A 36 -18.45 17.80 7.41
N TRP A 37 -18.23 16.53 7.05
CA TRP A 37 -19.32 15.57 6.83
C TRP A 37 -20.14 15.26 8.10
N GLU A 38 -19.60 15.57 9.28
CA GLU A 38 -20.34 15.36 10.54
C GLU A 38 -21.62 16.22 10.58
N ASP A 39 -21.64 17.35 9.88
CA ASP A 39 -22.81 18.22 9.78
C ASP A 39 -23.86 17.65 8.83
N ASP A 40 -23.43 16.94 7.79
CA ASP A 40 -24.30 16.25 6.82
C ASP A 40 -24.87 14.94 7.40
N HIS A 41 -24.16 14.31 8.34
CA HIS A 41 -24.53 13.03 8.96
C HIS A 41 -24.37 13.04 10.49
N PRO A 42 -25.16 13.87 11.21
CA PRO A 42 -24.97 14.11 12.64
C PRO A 42 -25.23 12.87 13.51
N GLU A 43 -26.19 12.02 13.13
CA GLU A 43 -26.49 10.78 13.86
C GLU A 43 -25.31 9.80 13.79
N LEU A 44 -24.74 9.60 12.60
CA LEU A 44 -23.57 8.76 12.40
C LEU A 44 -22.35 9.30 13.16
N ALA A 45 -22.10 10.61 13.07
CA ALA A 45 -20.98 11.26 13.75
C ALA A 45 -21.07 11.12 15.27
N ALA A 46 -22.23 11.42 15.86
CA ALA A 46 -22.46 11.29 17.29
C ALA A 46 -22.28 9.84 17.76
N TRP A 47 -22.83 8.88 17.01
CA TRP A 47 -22.70 7.46 17.30
C TRP A 47 -21.25 6.96 17.22
N LEU A 48 -20.47 7.41 16.22
CA LEU A 48 -19.05 7.04 16.11
C LEU A 48 -18.23 7.63 17.26
N ARG A 49 -18.47 8.88 17.63
CA ARG A 49 -17.74 9.54 18.73
C ARG A 49 -18.04 8.95 20.11
N SER A 50 -19.22 8.38 20.33
CA SER A 50 -19.58 7.77 21.61
C SER A 50 -18.99 6.38 21.84
N ARG A 51 -18.39 5.77 20.81
CA ARG A 51 -17.83 4.40 20.89
C ARG A 51 -16.47 4.39 21.56
N SER A 52 -16.14 3.26 22.20
CA SER A 52 -14.84 3.08 22.82
C SER A 52 -13.74 2.79 21.78
N LEU A 53 -12.48 2.88 22.23
CA LEU A 53 -11.34 2.45 21.42
C LEU A 53 -11.41 0.94 21.08
N ASN A 54 -11.81 0.12 22.05
CA ASN A 54 -11.95 -1.33 21.87
C ASN A 54 -13.03 -1.66 20.82
N ASP A 55 -14.13 -0.90 20.79
CA ASP A 55 -15.18 -1.06 19.77
C ASP A 55 -14.66 -0.75 18.36
N ALA A 56 -13.75 0.21 18.21
CA ALA A 56 -13.15 0.53 16.92
C ALA A 56 -12.17 -0.57 16.48
N GLU A 57 -11.34 -1.07 17.39
CA GLU A 57 -10.36 -2.13 17.12
C GLU A 57 -11.01 -3.44 16.69
N ALA A 58 -12.14 -3.81 17.32
CA ALA A 58 -12.87 -5.04 17.02
C ALA A 58 -13.33 -5.16 15.56
N VAL A 59 -13.59 -4.03 14.90
CA VAL A 59 -14.10 -3.98 13.51
C VAL A 59 -13.11 -3.34 12.53
N GLN A 60 -11.89 -3.00 12.97
CA GLN A 60 -10.91 -2.29 12.14
C GLN A 60 -10.53 -3.06 10.86
N ARG A 61 -10.52 -4.40 10.94
CA ARG A 61 -10.19 -5.30 9.83
C ARG A 61 -11.32 -5.39 8.80
N ASP A 62 -12.56 -5.48 9.27
CA ASP A 62 -13.74 -5.56 8.42
C ASP A 62 -14.79 -4.52 8.85
N PRO A 63 -14.61 -3.25 8.46
CA PRO A 63 -15.53 -2.19 8.83
C PRO A 63 -16.93 -2.40 8.25
N ALA A 64 -17.07 -3.18 7.16
CA ALA A 64 -18.36 -3.39 6.50
C ALA A 64 -19.35 -4.17 7.38
N MET A 65 -18.85 -4.94 8.36
CA MET A 65 -19.68 -5.66 9.33
C MET A 65 -20.30 -4.76 10.41
N LEU A 66 -19.90 -3.48 10.46
CA LEU A 66 -20.38 -2.53 11.45
C LEU A 66 -21.83 -2.12 11.16
N LYS A 67 -22.72 -2.38 12.12
CA LYS A 67 -24.10 -1.88 12.11
C LYS A 67 -24.16 -0.44 12.61
N ALA A 68 -23.71 0.49 11.78
CA ALA A 68 -23.74 1.93 12.06
C ALA A 68 -24.96 2.61 11.41
N PRO A 69 -25.37 3.80 11.91
CA PRO A 69 -26.40 4.62 11.27
C PRO A 69 -26.11 4.93 9.80
N ALA A 70 -27.15 5.31 9.07
CA ALA A 70 -27.02 5.72 7.67
C ALA A 70 -26.05 6.92 7.53
N PRO A 71 -25.29 7.03 6.42
CA PRO A 71 -25.32 6.15 5.23
C PRO A 71 -24.34 4.95 5.28
N PHE A 72 -23.78 4.62 6.45
CA PHE A 72 -22.61 3.74 6.56
C PHE A 72 -22.79 2.36 5.87
N ALA A 73 -23.88 1.65 6.16
CA ALA A 73 -24.12 0.30 5.61
C ALA A 73 -24.27 0.31 4.07
N ALA A 74 -24.93 1.33 3.51
CA ALA A 74 -25.09 1.46 2.07
C ALA A 74 -23.74 1.73 1.37
N LEU A 75 -22.93 2.62 1.95
CA LEU A 75 -21.57 2.89 1.49
C LEU A 75 -20.68 1.65 1.55
N ALA A 76 -20.77 0.88 2.64
CA ALA A 76 -19.99 -0.34 2.82
C ALA A 76 -20.32 -1.39 1.75
N GLU A 77 -21.61 -1.59 1.46
CA GLU A 77 -22.03 -2.56 0.44
C GLU A 77 -21.63 -2.13 -0.97
N GLN A 78 -21.77 -0.84 -1.29
CA GLN A 78 -21.31 -0.31 -2.58
C GLN A 78 -19.79 -0.42 -2.74
N ALA A 79 -19.03 -0.06 -1.70
CA ALA A 79 -17.58 -0.18 -1.69
C ALA A 79 -17.14 -1.64 -1.90
N ARG A 80 -17.78 -2.60 -1.22
CA ARG A 80 -17.51 -4.04 -1.34
C ARG A 80 -17.74 -4.52 -2.77
N ARG A 81 -18.91 -4.21 -3.35
CA ARG A 81 -19.28 -4.60 -4.72
C ARG A 81 -18.29 -4.05 -5.76
N LEU A 82 -17.91 -2.78 -5.66
CA LEU A 82 -16.97 -2.16 -6.61
C LEU A 82 -15.53 -2.70 -6.45
N SER A 83 -15.20 -3.18 -5.26
CA SER A 83 -13.87 -3.64 -4.87
C SER A 83 -13.65 -5.15 -5.03
N GLU A 84 -14.66 -5.89 -5.45
CA GLU A 84 -14.62 -7.34 -5.53
C GLU A 84 -13.60 -7.80 -6.59
N VAL A 85 -12.64 -8.63 -6.17
CA VAL A 85 -11.57 -9.13 -7.04
C VAL A 85 -11.38 -10.60 -6.76
N GLU A 86 -11.62 -11.43 -7.77
CA GLU A 86 -11.42 -12.86 -7.66
C GLU A 86 -9.93 -13.22 -7.50
N PRO A 87 -9.61 -14.33 -6.82
CA PRO A 87 -8.27 -14.88 -6.83
C PRO A 87 -7.83 -15.25 -8.25
N LEU A 88 -6.59 -14.96 -8.61
CA LEU A 88 -6.02 -15.46 -9.87
C LEU A 88 -5.99 -17.00 -9.82
N PRO A 89 -6.16 -17.70 -10.96
CA PRO A 89 -6.00 -19.14 -11.00
C PRO A 89 -4.62 -19.54 -10.48
N GLY A 90 -4.59 -20.52 -9.56
CA GLY A 90 -3.37 -21.04 -8.97
C GLY A 90 -2.90 -22.31 -9.67
N HIS A 91 -1.60 -22.58 -9.58
CA HIS A 91 -1.04 -23.91 -9.82
C HIS A 91 -0.34 -24.43 -8.56
N PRO A 92 -0.12 -25.74 -8.45
CA PRO A 92 0.70 -26.28 -7.38
C PRO A 92 2.11 -25.67 -7.51
N ALA A 93 2.47 -24.81 -6.57
CA ALA A 93 3.84 -24.35 -6.47
C ALA A 93 4.70 -25.57 -6.07
N PRO A 94 5.84 -25.82 -6.73
CA PRO A 94 6.76 -26.85 -6.26
C PRO A 94 7.13 -26.50 -4.82
N ALA A 95 7.03 -27.46 -3.89
CA ALA A 95 7.39 -27.25 -2.50
C ALA A 95 8.79 -26.62 -2.44
N GLY A 96 8.95 -25.54 -1.66
CA GLY A 96 10.26 -24.95 -1.43
C GLY A 96 11.16 -25.96 -0.73
N GLU A 97 12.39 -26.16 -1.22
CA GLU A 97 13.37 -26.94 -0.46
C GLU A 97 13.63 -26.23 0.88
N HIS A 98 13.66 -26.99 1.99
CA HIS A 98 13.88 -26.47 3.35
C HIS A 98 15.05 -25.48 3.45
N ARG A 99 16.09 -25.65 2.62
CA ARG A 99 17.28 -24.79 2.58
C ARG A 99 17.00 -23.34 2.18
N GLN A 100 15.94 -23.07 1.43
CA GLN A 100 15.57 -21.70 1.00
C GLN A 100 14.72 -20.95 2.04
N GLN A 101 14.12 -21.68 2.98
CA GLN A 101 13.25 -21.13 4.04
C GLN A 101 14.05 -20.55 5.21
N LEU A 102 15.25 -21.06 5.47
CA LEU A 102 16.04 -20.74 6.68
C LEU A 102 16.39 -19.25 6.80
N ASP A 103 16.47 -18.53 5.68
CA ASP A 103 16.90 -17.13 5.63
C ASP A 103 15.74 -16.13 5.41
N VAL A 104 14.47 -16.59 5.42
CA VAL A 104 13.28 -15.74 5.16
C VAL A 104 12.27 -15.87 6.30
N PRO A 105 11.83 -14.76 6.92
CA PRO A 105 10.73 -14.81 7.89
C PRO A 105 9.49 -15.49 7.30
N GLY A 106 8.86 -16.41 8.04
CA GLY A 106 7.84 -17.32 7.49
C GLY A 106 6.71 -16.64 6.72
N ARG A 107 6.25 -15.46 7.15
CA ARG A 107 5.21 -14.69 6.43
C ARG A 107 5.69 -14.18 5.06
N LYS A 108 6.93 -13.69 4.96
CA LYS A 108 7.52 -13.23 3.70
C LYS A 108 7.68 -14.42 2.75
N TRP A 109 8.03 -15.59 3.27
CA TRP A 109 8.10 -16.82 2.48
C TRP A 109 6.74 -17.22 1.92
N GLN A 110 5.70 -17.25 2.77
CA GLN A 110 4.32 -17.52 2.35
C GLN A 110 3.84 -16.57 1.25
N GLN A 111 4.21 -15.29 1.29
CA GLN A 111 3.88 -14.33 0.23
C GLN A 111 4.60 -14.66 -1.08
N ILE A 112 5.87 -15.06 -1.02
CA ILE A 112 6.64 -15.48 -2.21
C ILE A 112 6.00 -16.72 -2.84
N GLU A 113 5.66 -17.73 -2.04
CA GLU A 113 5.01 -18.95 -2.52
C GLU A 113 3.64 -18.64 -3.15
N ALA A 114 2.82 -17.84 -2.46
CA ALA A 114 1.51 -17.46 -2.95
C ALA A 114 1.59 -16.60 -4.22
N PHE A 115 2.54 -15.68 -4.32
CA PHE A 115 2.76 -14.88 -5.53
C PHE A 115 3.17 -15.78 -6.71
N ALA A 116 4.17 -16.64 -6.49
CA ALA A 116 4.68 -17.55 -7.50
C ALA A 116 3.64 -18.57 -7.99
N ALA A 117 2.77 -19.06 -7.10
CA ALA A 117 1.67 -19.98 -7.42
C ALA A 117 0.65 -19.40 -8.42
N ARG A 118 0.65 -18.09 -8.64
CA ARG A 118 -0.30 -17.38 -9.52
C ARG A 118 0.35 -16.92 -10.82
N LEU A 119 1.66 -17.13 -10.99
CA LEU A 119 2.36 -16.79 -12.22
C LEU A 119 2.07 -17.85 -13.27
N GLN A 120 1.05 -17.57 -14.07
CA GLN A 120 0.65 -18.38 -15.22
C GLN A 120 0.79 -17.55 -16.47
N PHE A 121 1.88 -17.70 -17.20
CA PHE A 121 2.06 -17.04 -18.49
C PHE A 121 1.86 -18.01 -19.64
N THR A 122 1.49 -17.50 -20.81
CA THR A 122 1.29 -18.27 -22.04
C THR A 122 2.60 -18.92 -22.48
N GLU A 123 3.70 -18.16 -22.42
CA GLU A 123 5.04 -18.68 -22.65
C GLU A 123 5.78 -18.85 -21.33
N ARG A 124 6.55 -19.93 -21.22
CA ARG A 124 7.36 -20.18 -20.04
C ARG A 124 8.47 -19.12 -19.94
N PRO A 125 8.60 -18.41 -18.81
CA PRO A 125 9.68 -17.46 -18.59
C PRO A 125 11.05 -18.14 -18.72
N ALA A 126 11.88 -17.64 -19.63
CA ALA A 126 13.27 -18.09 -19.79
C ALA A 126 14.24 -17.28 -18.91
N HIS A 127 13.91 -16.01 -18.63
CA HIS A 127 14.75 -15.10 -17.86
C HIS A 127 13.88 -14.21 -16.97
N TRP A 128 14.02 -14.38 -15.66
CA TRP A 128 13.38 -13.54 -14.65
C TRP A 128 14.18 -12.28 -14.36
N LEU A 129 13.51 -11.12 -14.32
CA LEU A 129 14.11 -9.88 -13.82
C LEU A 129 13.40 -9.48 -12.52
N ASP A 130 14.06 -9.72 -11.38
CA ASP A 130 13.57 -9.38 -10.04
C ASP A 130 13.87 -7.91 -9.74
N TRP A 131 12.81 -7.11 -9.68
CA TRP A 131 12.88 -5.65 -9.54
C TRP A 131 12.73 -5.23 -8.08
N CYS A 132 13.65 -4.40 -7.59
CA CYS A 132 13.81 -4.10 -6.16
C CYS A 132 13.99 -5.40 -5.36
N ALA A 133 14.96 -6.22 -5.80
CA ALA A 133 15.08 -7.62 -5.41
C ALA A 133 15.41 -7.82 -3.92
N GLY A 134 15.98 -6.81 -3.25
CA GLY A 134 16.66 -7.00 -1.97
C GLY A 134 17.71 -8.09 -2.11
N LYS A 135 17.61 -9.13 -1.26
CA LYS A 135 18.48 -10.31 -1.38
C LYS A 135 18.07 -11.28 -2.50
N GLY A 136 17.07 -10.98 -3.35
CA GLY A 136 16.66 -11.82 -4.50
C GLY A 136 15.92 -13.12 -4.16
N HIS A 137 15.14 -13.15 -3.08
CA HIS A 137 14.43 -14.38 -2.66
C HIS A 137 13.33 -14.81 -3.63
N LEU A 138 12.56 -13.85 -4.16
CA LEU A 138 11.48 -14.14 -5.11
C LEU A 138 12.05 -14.65 -6.43
N GLY A 139 12.99 -13.92 -7.02
CA GLY A 139 13.65 -14.32 -8.25
C GLY A 139 14.31 -15.69 -8.16
N ARG A 140 15.04 -15.98 -7.08
CA ARG A 140 15.63 -17.32 -6.85
C ARG A 140 14.57 -18.41 -6.77
N TYR A 141 13.48 -18.16 -6.05
CA TYR A 141 12.38 -19.12 -5.93
C TYR A 141 11.78 -19.47 -7.29
N LEU A 142 11.71 -18.51 -8.21
CA LEU A 142 11.17 -18.73 -9.56
C LEU A 142 12.19 -19.35 -10.52
N ALA A 143 13.45 -18.97 -10.40
CA ALA A 143 14.55 -19.44 -11.25
C ALA A 143 14.96 -20.90 -11.02
N ARG A 144 14.55 -21.52 -9.90
CA ARG A 144 14.94 -22.90 -9.53
C ARG A 144 14.59 -23.98 -10.55
N GLN A 145 13.69 -23.70 -11.49
CA GLN A 145 13.35 -24.61 -12.58
C GLN A 145 14.24 -24.45 -13.82
N GLY A 146 15.41 -23.79 -13.68
CA GLY A 146 16.42 -23.65 -14.73
C GLY A 146 16.36 -22.37 -15.54
N ALA A 147 15.50 -21.40 -15.17
CA ALA A 147 15.47 -20.09 -15.82
C ALA A 147 16.62 -19.21 -15.32
N SER A 148 17.15 -18.33 -16.18
CA SER A 148 18.12 -17.32 -15.77
C SER A 148 17.47 -16.26 -14.88
N LEU A 149 18.27 -15.63 -14.02
CA LEU A 149 17.82 -14.59 -13.11
C LEU A 149 18.70 -13.35 -13.20
N THR A 150 18.09 -12.18 -13.26
CA THR A 150 18.75 -10.90 -12.98
C THR A 150 18.03 -10.22 -11.82
N CYS A 151 18.78 -9.83 -10.79
CA CYS A 151 18.27 -9.09 -9.63
C CYS A 151 18.76 -7.64 -9.70
N LEU A 152 17.85 -6.68 -9.63
CA LEU A 152 18.17 -5.26 -9.52
C LEU A 152 17.92 -4.77 -8.09
N GLU A 153 18.97 -4.28 -7.44
CA GLU A 153 18.91 -3.79 -6.07
C GLU A 153 19.91 -2.63 -5.90
N TRP A 154 19.53 -1.58 -5.17
CA TRP A 154 20.37 -0.38 -5.01
C TRP A 154 21.33 -0.52 -3.82
N ASP A 155 20.95 -1.29 -2.79
CA ASP A 155 21.79 -1.53 -1.62
C ASP A 155 22.88 -2.58 -1.92
N ALA A 156 24.13 -2.12 -1.85
CA ALA A 156 25.30 -2.95 -2.17
C ALA A 156 25.49 -4.16 -1.23
N GLU A 157 25.07 -4.06 0.04
CA GLU A 157 25.13 -5.18 0.97
C GLU A 157 24.12 -6.25 0.59
N LEU A 158 22.87 -5.86 0.30
CA LEU A 158 21.83 -6.80 -0.13
C LEU A 158 22.18 -7.50 -1.45
N VAL A 159 22.79 -6.78 -2.41
CA VAL A 159 23.31 -7.35 -3.66
C VAL A 159 24.35 -8.43 -3.38
N ARG A 160 25.35 -8.14 -2.55
CA ARG A 160 26.42 -9.09 -2.21
C ARG A 160 25.89 -10.32 -1.46
N GLU A 161 24.98 -10.12 -0.52
CA GLU A 161 24.33 -11.23 0.19
C GLU A 161 23.49 -12.08 -0.76
N GLY A 162 22.73 -11.44 -1.67
CA GLY A 162 21.92 -12.11 -2.68
C GLY A 162 22.75 -12.98 -3.62
N ALA A 163 23.88 -12.46 -4.10
CA ALA A 163 24.83 -13.20 -4.93
C ALA A 163 25.39 -14.43 -4.20
N ARG A 164 25.78 -14.28 -2.92
CA ARG A 164 26.26 -15.40 -2.09
C ARG A 164 25.22 -16.50 -1.95
N LEU A 165 23.95 -16.12 -1.76
CA LEU A 165 22.84 -17.07 -1.62
C LEU A 165 22.55 -17.81 -2.93
N SER A 166 22.54 -17.09 -4.08
CA SER A 166 22.37 -17.73 -5.39
C SER A 166 23.49 -18.70 -5.71
N ALA A 167 24.75 -18.33 -5.46
CA ALA A 167 25.91 -19.19 -5.68
C ALA A 167 25.84 -20.48 -4.84
N ARG A 168 25.46 -20.37 -3.57
CA ARG A 168 25.28 -21.53 -2.67
C ARG A 168 24.23 -22.53 -3.17
N LEU A 169 23.22 -22.03 -3.88
CA LEU A 169 22.12 -22.84 -4.41
C LEU A 169 22.32 -23.25 -5.88
N GLY A 170 23.44 -22.88 -6.51
CA GLY A 170 23.72 -23.18 -7.91
C GLY A 170 22.76 -22.50 -8.91
N ILE A 171 22.10 -21.42 -8.51
CA ILE A 171 21.18 -20.69 -9.39
C ILE A 171 21.98 -19.75 -10.30
N SER A 172 21.74 -19.83 -11.61
CA SER A 172 22.27 -18.88 -12.60
C SER A 172 21.63 -17.51 -12.40
N ALA A 173 22.25 -16.68 -11.57
CA ALA A 173 21.74 -15.38 -11.19
C ALA A 173 22.82 -14.30 -11.28
N ASP A 174 22.46 -13.18 -11.91
CA ASP A 174 23.24 -11.96 -11.97
C ASP A 174 22.63 -10.90 -11.02
N HIS A 175 23.36 -10.51 -9.98
CA HIS A 175 22.91 -9.51 -9.00
C HIS A 175 23.62 -8.19 -9.27
N ARG A 176 22.84 -7.14 -9.61
CA ARG A 176 23.37 -5.85 -10.03
C ARG A 176 22.97 -4.74 -9.07
N GLY A 177 23.98 -3.98 -8.65
CA GLY A 177 23.81 -2.67 -7.99
C GLY A 177 23.18 -1.68 -8.96
N GLN A 178 21.89 -1.40 -8.84
CA GLN A 178 21.15 -0.55 -9.77
C GLN A 178 20.13 0.31 -9.01
N ASP A 179 20.27 1.63 -9.14
CA ASP A 179 19.14 2.53 -8.91
C ASP A 179 18.15 2.37 -10.05
N VAL A 180 17.00 1.78 -9.75
CA VAL A 180 15.99 1.45 -10.76
C VAL A 180 15.23 2.69 -11.28
N LEU A 181 15.34 3.83 -10.60
CA LEU A 181 14.79 5.10 -11.08
C LEU A 181 15.74 5.80 -12.07
N ALA A 182 17.03 5.47 -12.06
CA ALA A 182 18.00 6.05 -12.97
C ALA A 182 17.73 5.68 -14.44
N ASP A 183 18.09 6.56 -15.37
CA ASP A 183 17.91 6.31 -16.80
C ASP A 183 18.76 5.14 -17.33
N SER A 184 19.91 4.88 -16.70
CA SER A 184 20.74 3.71 -17.02
C SER A 184 19.98 2.39 -16.88
N CYS A 185 18.98 2.31 -16.00
CA CYS A 185 18.19 1.10 -15.78
C CYS A 185 17.43 0.65 -17.03
N ALA A 186 17.07 1.57 -17.94
CA ALA A 186 16.39 1.23 -19.18
C ALA A 186 17.21 0.22 -20.01
N THR A 187 18.54 0.33 -20.01
CA THR A 187 19.44 -0.58 -20.76
C THR A 187 19.44 -2.01 -20.23
N VAL A 188 19.03 -2.20 -18.97
CA VAL A 188 19.02 -3.51 -18.30
C VAL A 188 17.78 -4.33 -18.67
N LEU A 189 16.66 -3.68 -18.98
CA LEU A 189 15.44 -4.38 -19.39
C LEU A 189 15.51 -4.76 -20.88
N GLN A 190 15.24 -6.02 -21.17
CA GLN A 190 15.25 -6.57 -22.52
C GLN A 190 13.89 -7.21 -22.83
N PRO A 191 13.48 -7.27 -24.11
CA PRO A 191 12.17 -7.82 -24.50
C PRO A 191 11.90 -9.23 -23.96
N GLN A 192 12.92 -10.08 -23.89
CA GLN A 192 12.82 -11.46 -23.40
C GLN A 192 12.72 -11.59 -21.87
N HIS A 193 12.90 -10.52 -21.11
CA HIS A 193 12.78 -10.58 -19.65
C HIS A 193 11.32 -10.66 -19.23
N THR A 194 11.05 -11.54 -18.27
CA THR A 194 9.83 -11.56 -17.48
C THR A 194 10.09 -10.77 -16.20
N ALA A 195 9.65 -9.52 -16.18
CA ALA A 195 9.86 -8.66 -15.02
C ALA A 195 8.89 -9.01 -13.89
N ILE A 196 9.40 -9.05 -12.65
CA ILE A 196 8.62 -9.36 -11.46
C ILE A 196 8.88 -8.34 -10.35
N ALA A 197 7.84 -8.00 -9.59
CA ALA A 197 7.95 -7.14 -8.43
C ALA A 197 6.86 -7.45 -7.40
N LEU A 198 7.26 -7.91 -6.20
CA LEU A 198 6.33 -8.12 -5.07
C LEU A 198 6.22 -6.89 -4.16
N HIS A 199 7.31 -6.12 -4.01
CA HIS A 199 7.37 -4.97 -3.09
C HIS A 199 8.06 -3.73 -3.70
N ALA A 200 7.76 -3.43 -4.96
CA ALA A 200 8.16 -2.16 -5.57
C ALA A 200 7.19 -1.04 -5.15
N CYS A 201 7.68 -0.06 -4.38
CA CYS A 201 6.85 1.01 -3.81
C CYS A 201 6.80 2.26 -4.70
N GLY A 202 5.61 2.83 -4.87
CA GLY A 202 5.35 4.11 -5.53
C GLY A 202 6.02 4.25 -6.89
N ASP A 203 6.92 5.23 -7.02
CA ASP A 203 7.60 5.51 -8.29
C ASP A 203 8.42 4.30 -8.79
N LEU A 204 8.85 3.40 -7.92
CA LEU A 204 9.62 2.22 -8.31
C LEU A 204 8.82 1.27 -9.21
N HIS A 205 7.54 1.00 -8.89
CA HIS A 205 6.71 0.16 -9.76
C HIS A 205 6.17 0.93 -10.96
N VAL A 206 5.98 2.24 -10.84
CA VAL A 206 5.59 3.09 -11.98
C VAL A 206 6.70 3.07 -13.03
N ARG A 207 7.95 3.24 -12.60
CA ARG A 207 9.11 3.15 -13.48
C ARG A 207 9.22 1.78 -14.15
N LEU A 208 8.98 0.70 -13.40
CA LEU A 208 8.94 -0.64 -13.97
C LEU A 208 7.90 -0.74 -15.10
N LEU A 209 6.66 -0.31 -14.85
CA LEU A 209 5.59 -0.32 -15.87
C LEU A 209 5.97 0.46 -17.13
N GLN A 210 6.50 1.67 -16.96
CA GLN A 210 6.94 2.51 -18.07
C GLN A 210 8.05 1.84 -18.88
N LEU A 211 9.07 1.29 -18.22
CA LEU A 211 10.16 0.61 -18.92
C LEU A 211 9.71 -0.71 -19.55
N THR A 212 8.80 -1.45 -18.93
CA THR A 212 8.18 -2.64 -19.54
C THR A 212 7.56 -2.31 -20.88
N VAL A 213 6.79 -1.21 -20.95
CA VAL A 213 6.16 -0.76 -22.21
C VAL A 213 7.21 -0.28 -23.21
N VAL A 214 8.12 0.62 -22.80
CA VAL A 214 9.15 1.21 -23.68
C VAL A 214 10.11 0.17 -24.23
N ARG A 215 10.47 -0.83 -23.42
CA ARG A 215 11.38 -1.93 -23.80
C ARG A 215 10.66 -3.13 -24.36
N GLU A 216 9.34 -3.04 -24.49
CA GLU A 216 8.50 -4.09 -25.06
C GLU A 216 8.70 -5.45 -24.37
N CYS A 217 8.94 -5.43 -23.05
CA CYS A 217 9.12 -6.65 -22.28
C CYS A 217 7.90 -7.54 -22.45
N ARG A 218 8.14 -8.83 -22.72
CA ARG A 218 7.08 -9.75 -23.12
C ARG A 218 6.08 -10.00 -22.01
N GLN A 219 6.55 -10.04 -20.77
CA GLN A 219 5.77 -10.48 -19.62
C GLN A 219 6.11 -9.64 -18.37
N LEU A 220 5.09 -9.38 -17.56
CA LEU A 220 5.21 -8.67 -16.28
C LEU A 220 4.33 -9.34 -15.23
N ALA A 221 4.85 -9.47 -14.00
CA ALA A 221 4.04 -9.72 -12.81
C ALA A 221 4.35 -8.69 -11.71
N LEU A 222 3.35 -7.92 -11.31
CA LEU A 222 3.50 -6.80 -10.39
C LEU A 222 2.44 -6.86 -9.28
N SER A 223 2.89 -6.84 -8.03
CA SER A 223 2.06 -6.60 -6.85
C SER A 223 2.44 -5.24 -6.25
N PRO A 224 1.72 -4.15 -6.55
CA PRO A 224 2.00 -2.84 -5.97
C PRO A 224 1.63 -2.82 -4.48
N CYS A 225 2.50 -2.27 -3.62
CA CYS A 225 2.30 -2.31 -2.16
C CYS A 225 2.15 -0.95 -1.47
N CYS A 226 2.86 0.10 -1.92
CA CYS A 226 2.77 1.44 -1.33
C CYS A 226 2.58 2.49 -2.43
N TYR A 227 1.40 3.10 -2.53
CA TYR A 227 1.14 4.08 -3.60
C TYR A 227 1.61 5.50 -3.27
N ASN A 228 1.76 5.84 -1.99
CA ASN A 228 2.18 7.17 -1.53
C ASN A 228 3.69 7.44 -1.59
N ARG A 229 4.51 6.45 -1.98
CA ARG A 229 5.97 6.57 -2.07
C ARG A 229 6.38 7.21 -3.41
N ILE A 230 5.83 8.39 -3.65
CA ILE A 230 6.04 9.18 -4.86
C ILE A 230 6.85 10.44 -4.52
N GLN A 231 7.67 10.88 -5.47
CA GLN A 231 8.43 12.13 -5.38
C GLN A 231 7.50 13.34 -5.51
N ALA A 232 6.56 13.27 -6.46
CA ALA A 232 5.59 14.33 -6.71
C ALA A 232 4.62 14.52 -5.51
N PRO A 233 4.12 15.75 -5.28
CA PRO A 233 3.12 15.99 -4.25
C PRO A 233 1.75 15.38 -4.59
N THR A 234 1.51 15.08 -5.87
CA THR A 234 0.25 14.59 -6.42
C THR A 234 0.49 13.35 -7.29
N TYR A 235 -0.51 12.48 -7.32
CA TYR A 235 -0.52 11.31 -8.19
C TYR A 235 -0.57 11.72 -9.66
N HIS A 236 0.31 11.14 -10.48
CA HIS A 236 0.24 11.24 -11.93
C HIS A 236 -0.32 9.94 -12.50
N ALA A 237 -1.54 10.03 -13.05
CA ALA A 237 -2.20 8.91 -13.69
C ALA A 237 -1.43 8.42 -14.94
N LEU A 238 -1.47 7.11 -15.18
CA LEU A 238 -0.73 6.48 -16.27
C LEU A 238 -1.59 6.31 -17.52
N SER A 239 -2.78 5.75 -17.36
CA SER A 239 -3.75 5.54 -18.43
C SER A 239 -4.35 6.86 -18.90
N GLN A 240 -4.85 6.89 -20.14
CA GLN A 240 -5.57 8.05 -20.64
C GLN A 240 -6.87 8.28 -19.84
N LEU A 241 -7.61 7.20 -19.55
CA LEU A 241 -8.88 7.29 -18.82
C LEU A 241 -8.71 7.91 -17.41
N ALA A 242 -7.66 7.54 -16.69
CA ALA A 242 -7.40 8.11 -15.36
C ALA A 242 -6.85 9.55 -15.43
N ARG A 243 -6.12 9.91 -16.51
CA ARG A 243 -5.70 11.30 -16.74
C ARG A 243 -6.90 12.22 -16.97
N ASP A 244 -7.94 11.72 -17.64
CA ASP A 244 -9.16 12.45 -17.94
C ASP A 244 -10.15 12.52 -16.76
N SER A 245 -9.97 11.70 -15.73
CA SER A 245 -10.78 11.77 -14.50
C SER A 245 -10.71 13.16 -13.86
N ALA A 246 -11.74 13.55 -13.11
CA ALA A 246 -11.68 14.74 -12.24
C ALA A 246 -10.99 14.46 -10.90
N LEU A 247 -10.78 13.19 -10.54
CA LEU A 247 -10.20 12.79 -9.27
C LEU A 247 -8.71 13.11 -9.27
N ARG A 248 -8.30 14.06 -8.43
CA ARG A 248 -6.90 14.46 -8.25
C ARG A 248 -6.43 14.06 -6.87
N LEU A 249 -5.52 13.09 -6.79
CA LEU A 249 -5.06 12.52 -5.52
C LEU A 249 -3.76 13.17 -5.08
N SER A 250 -3.73 13.66 -3.84
CA SER A 250 -2.49 14.07 -3.17
C SER A 250 -1.70 12.85 -2.69
N ARG A 251 -0.42 13.05 -2.37
CA ARG A 251 0.39 12.01 -1.72
C ARG A 251 -0.23 11.49 -0.42
N ASP A 252 -0.94 12.34 0.32
CA ASP A 252 -1.62 11.95 1.56
C ASP A 252 -2.83 11.06 1.27
N ASP A 253 -3.59 11.32 0.21
CA ASP A 253 -4.72 10.48 -0.22
C ASP A 253 -4.24 9.06 -0.59
N LEU A 254 -3.09 8.96 -1.27
CA LEU A 254 -2.47 7.68 -1.61
C LEU A 254 -2.02 6.86 -0.37
N GLY A 255 -2.01 7.49 0.81
CA GLY A 255 -1.75 6.82 2.08
C GLY A 255 -2.96 6.06 2.61
N LEU A 256 -4.18 6.37 2.15
CA LEU A 256 -5.42 5.76 2.66
C LEU A 256 -5.41 4.23 2.53
N PRO A 257 -5.06 3.60 1.38
CA PRO A 257 -4.97 2.15 1.29
C PRO A 257 -4.00 1.58 2.33
N LEU A 258 -2.94 2.30 2.69
CA LEU A 258 -1.88 1.80 3.58
C LEU A 258 -2.22 1.85 5.07
N SER A 259 -3.39 2.37 5.43
CA SER A 259 -3.81 2.51 6.84
C SER A 259 -4.31 1.20 7.48
N GLU A 260 -4.43 0.12 6.71
CA GLU A 260 -4.85 -1.19 7.21
C GLU A 260 -3.71 -1.92 7.95
N THR A 261 -3.95 -2.34 9.19
CA THR A 261 -2.98 -3.08 10.00
C THR A 261 -3.52 -4.47 10.33
N VAL A 262 -2.92 -5.51 9.76
CA VAL A 262 -3.40 -6.90 9.93
C VAL A 262 -2.50 -7.73 10.87
N THR A 263 -1.23 -7.34 11.00
CA THR A 263 -0.19 -8.26 11.49
C THR A 263 0.53 -7.85 12.78
N ALA A 264 0.17 -6.72 13.39
CA ALA A 264 0.86 -6.21 14.57
C ALA A 264 0.56 -7.07 15.80
N GLY A 265 1.58 -7.46 16.55
CA GLY A 265 1.43 -8.20 17.81
C GLY A 265 0.76 -7.37 18.91
N ALA A 266 0.28 -8.01 19.99
CA ALA A 266 -0.42 -7.30 21.09
C ALA A 266 0.42 -6.17 21.71
N ARG A 267 1.74 -6.40 21.86
CA ARG A 267 2.67 -5.38 22.35
C ARG A 267 2.80 -4.20 21.38
N GLU A 268 2.98 -4.48 20.10
CA GLU A 268 3.13 -3.44 19.07
C GLU A 268 1.85 -2.61 18.94
N ARG A 269 0.67 -3.22 19.09
CA ARG A 269 -0.60 -2.50 19.15
C ARG A 269 -0.63 -1.52 20.33
N ARG A 270 -0.34 -1.99 21.55
CA ARG A 270 -0.28 -1.11 22.74
C ARG A 270 0.71 0.05 22.56
N ASP A 271 1.92 -0.23 22.09
CA ASP A 271 2.94 0.81 21.88
C ASP A 271 2.47 1.83 20.81
N ARG A 272 1.82 1.36 19.74
CA ARG A 272 1.23 2.22 18.70
C ARG A 272 0.11 3.09 19.26
N ASP A 273 -0.82 2.51 20.01
CA ASP A 273 -1.99 3.21 20.51
C ASP A 273 -1.58 4.23 21.59
N GLN A 274 -0.64 3.89 22.48
CA GLN A 274 -0.04 4.87 23.39
C GLN A 274 0.65 6.02 22.63
N SER A 275 1.46 5.71 21.62
CA SER A 275 2.12 6.71 20.78
C SER A 275 1.11 7.66 20.12
N MET A 276 -0.01 7.15 19.64
CA MET A 276 -1.04 7.97 18.99
C MET A 276 -1.86 8.77 19.98
N ALA A 277 -2.26 8.20 21.12
CA ALA A 277 -2.94 8.91 22.19
C ALA A 277 -2.09 10.08 22.71
N TRP A 278 -0.79 9.84 22.94
CA TRP A 278 0.11 10.89 23.41
C TRP A 278 0.35 11.99 22.38
N ARG A 279 0.39 11.66 21.09
CA ARG A 279 0.43 12.67 20.02
C ARG A 279 -0.84 13.50 19.98
N LEU A 280 -2.01 12.92 20.24
CA LEU A 280 -3.28 13.64 20.31
C LEU A 280 -3.36 14.51 21.56
N GLY A 281 -2.89 14.04 22.71
CA GLY A 281 -2.74 14.86 23.92
C GLY A 281 -1.78 16.03 23.69
N PHE A 282 -0.65 15.80 23.01
CA PHE A 282 0.25 16.88 22.60
C PHE A 282 -0.39 17.81 21.56
N ASP A 283 -1.24 17.31 20.66
CA ASP A 283 -1.96 18.14 19.70
C ASP A 283 -2.86 19.17 20.40
N GLU A 284 -3.57 18.76 21.45
CA GLU A 284 -4.38 19.68 22.26
C GLU A 284 -3.53 20.71 23.01
N LEU A 285 -2.34 20.34 23.46
CA LEU A 285 -1.42 21.28 24.08
C LEU A 285 -0.85 22.27 23.05
N GLN A 286 -0.36 21.80 21.91
CA GLN A 286 0.31 22.66 20.93
C GLN A 286 -0.66 23.69 20.33
N ARG A 287 -1.93 23.33 20.09
CA ARG A 287 -2.95 24.28 19.61
C ARG A 287 -3.18 25.40 20.62
N ARG A 288 -3.27 25.05 21.91
CA ARG A 288 -3.41 26.03 23.01
C ARG A 288 -2.19 26.95 23.11
N LEU A 289 -0.98 26.39 23.09
CA LEU A 289 0.26 27.16 23.18
C LEU A 289 0.47 28.12 22.01
N ARG A 290 -0.03 27.76 20.82
CA ARG A 290 0.07 28.58 19.60
C ARG A 290 -1.12 29.52 19.40
N GLY A 291 -2.24 29.28 20.06
CA GLY A 291 -3.51 29.97 19.80
C GLY A 291 -4.07 29.69 18.39
N VAL A 292 -3.72 28.56 17.78
CA VAL A 292 -4.11 28.22 16.39
C VAL A 292 -4.72 26.83 16.33
N ASP A 293 -5.89 26.71 15.70
CA ASP A 293 -6.55 25.43 15.43
C ASP A 293 -5.99 24.74 14.18
N ALA A 294 -4.68 24.46 14.19
CA ALA A 294 -4.02 23.72 13.11
C ALA A 294 -3.11 22.64 13.67
N TYR A 295 -3.23 21.43 13.12
CA TYR A 295 -2.38 20.29 13.48
C TYR A 295 -0.91 20.62 13.21
N LEU A 296 -0.04 20.33 14.17
CA LEU A 296 1.40 20.44 14.03
C LEU A 296 2.02 19.04 13.94
N PRO A 297 2.45 18.58 12.76
CA PRO A 297 3.00 17.24 12.60
C PRO A 297 4.23 17.00 13.48
N THR A 298 4.24 15.91 14.24
CA THR A 298 5.38 15.49 15.06
C THR A 298 6.16 14.36 14.39
N PRO A 299 7.50 14.34 14.53
CA PRO A 299 8.30 13.26 13.94
C PRO A 299 8.02 11.93 14.64
N SER A 300 8.39 10.83 14.00
CA SER A 300 8.38 9.52 14.64
C SER A 300 9.44 9.45 15.73
N LEU A 301 8.98 9.39 16.98
CA LEU A 301 9.83 9.16 18.14
C LEU A 301 10.04 7.66 18.36
N SER A 302 11.21 7.29 18.87
CA SER A 302 11.50 5.91 19.25
C SER A 302 10.57 5.46 20.38
N THR A 303 10.28 4.15 20.45
CA THR A 303 9.42 3.57 21.49
C THR A 303 9.98 3.77 22.90
N ALA A 304 11.28 4.06 23.04
CA ALA A 304 11.89 4.42 24.31
C ALA A 304 11.27 5.68 24.93
N TRP A 305 10.77 6.63 24.12
CA TRP A 305 10.09 7.83 24.61
C TRP A 305 8.73 7.52 25.27
N LEU A 306 8.08 6.42 24.89
CA LEU A 306 6.81 5.99 25.48
C LEU A 306 7.00 5.45 26.92
N ARG A 307 8.25 5.25 27.36
CA ARG A 307 8.57 4.81 28.73
C ARG A 307 8.82 5.98 29.69
N LYS A 308 8.85 7.21 29.19
CA LYS A 308 9.01 8.41 30.02
C LYS A 308 7.65 8.93 30.49
N PRO A 309 7.54 9.72 31.56
CA PRO A 309 6.30 10.40 31.89
C PRO A 309 5.74 11.23 30.72
N PHE A 310 4.42 11.24 30.54
CA PHE A 310 3.74 11.99 29.46
C PHE A 310 4.11 13.49 29.44
N ALA A 311 4.31 14.08 30.62
CA ALA A 311 4.77 15.46 30.75
C ALA A 311 6.16 15.70 30.11
N ASP A 312 7.10 14.77 30.27
CA ASP A 312 8.42 14.85 29.65
C ASP A 312 8.35 14.68 28.13
N TYR A 313 7.45 13.80 27.67
CA TYR A 313 7.16 13.63 26.25
C TYR A 313 6.65 14.94 25.63
N CYS A 314 5.68 15.59 26.26
CA CYS A 314 5.13 16.87 25.80
C CYS A 314 6.15 18.01 25.83
N ARG A 315 6.93 18.14 26.92
CA ARG A 315 8.00 19.15 27.02
C ARG A 315 9.05 18.96 25.93
N HIS A 316 9.46 17.71 25.70
CA HIS A 316 10.43 17.41 24.65
C HIS A 316 9.91 17.77 23.26
N LEU A 317 8.65 17.42 22.94
CA LEU A 317 8.05 17.79 21.67
C LEU A 317 7.87 19.30 21.53
N ALA A 318 7.51 20.02 22.60
CA ALA A 318 7.43 21.48 22.59
C ALA A 318 8.78 22.10 22.23
N THR A 319 9.87 21.67 22.88
CA THR A 319 11.24 22.10 22.54
C THR A 319 11.60 21.77 21.10
N LEU A 320 11.34 20.54 20.66
CA LEU A 320 11.65 20.09 19.29
C LEU A 320 10.89 20.90 18.22
N LYS A 321 9.71 21.42 18.57
CA LYS A 321 8.86 22.24 17.72
C LYS A 321 9.05 23.74 17.89
N GLY A 322 9.99 24.17 18.73
CA GLY A 322 10.23 25.59 19.00
C GLY A 322 9.01 26.30 19.61
N LEU A 323 8.20 25.58 20.39
CA LEU A 323 7.06 26.13 21.10
C LEU A 323 7.50 26.72 22.44
N ASN A 324 6.70 27.65 22.96
CA ASN A 324 6.87 28.14 24.32
C ASN A 324 6.84 26.99 25.32
N ALA A 325 7.60 27.14 26.42
CA ALA A 325 7.61 26.16 27.49
C ALA A 325 6.17 25.92 28.00
N PRO A 326 5.68 24.67 28.06
CA PRO A 326 4.31 24.40 28.48
C PRO A 326 3.96 24.86 29.91
N GLY A 327 4.96 25.12 30.76
CA GLY A 327 4.73 25.44 32.17
C GLY A 327 4.07 24.29 32.94
N GLU A 328 3.38 24.63 34.03
CA GLU A 328 2.53 23.68 34.75
C GLU A 328 1.24 23.41 33.96
N GLN A 329 0.86 22.13 33.89
CA GLN A 329 -0.34 21.66 33.21
C GLN A 329 -0.98 20.57 34.06
N ASP A 330 -2.29 20.37 33.89
CA ASP A 330 -2.92 19.13 34.31
C ASP A 330 -2.54 18.02 33.31
N TRP A 331 -1.38 17.42 33.55
CA TRP A 331 -0.81 16.39 32.68
C TRP A 331 -1.68 15.14 32.61
N ALA A 332 -2.35 14.78 33.71
CA ALA A 332 -3.21 13.61 33.76
C ALA A 332 -4.48 13.82 32.93
N ALA A 333 -5.14 14.97 33.07
CA ALA A 333 -6.30 15.30 32.24
C ALA A 333 -5.94 15.40 30.76
N LEU A 334 -4.78 15.96 30.42
CA LEU A 334 -4.32 16.05 29.03
C LEU A 334 -3.98 14.69 28.42
N GLU A 335 -3.37 13.78 29.20
CA GLU A 335 -3.13 12.41 28.76
C GLU A 335 -4.45 11.66 28.51
N GLN A 336 -5.40 11.77 29.45
CA GLN A 336 -6.73 11.19 29.33
C GLN A 336 -7.48 11.72 28.10
N LEU A 337 -7.40 13.02 27.83
CA LEU A 337 -7.96 13.63 26.63
C LEU A 337 -7.33 13.04 25.36
N GLY A 338 -6.01 12.80 25.36
CA GLY A 338 -5.33 12.13 24.25
C GLY A 338 -5.89 10.72 23.97
N TRP A 339 -6.18 9.94 25.02
CA TRP A 339 -6.81 8.61 24.88
C TRP A 339 -8.27 8.69 24.42
N GLN A 340 -9.05 9.65 24.93
CA GLN A 340 -10.41 9.89 24.46
C GLN A 340 -10.41 10.26 22.98
N ARG A 341 -9.55 11.19 22.58
CA ARG A 341 -9.38 11.60 21.17
C ARG A 341 -8.94 10.44 20.30
N LEU A 342 -8.12 9.52 20.80
CA LEU A 342 -7.74 8.32 20.03
C LEU A 342 -8.96 7.44 19.75
N ALA A 343 -9.86 7.25 20.71
CA ALA A 343 -11.10 6.50 20.50
C ALA A 343 -11.99 7.16 19.44
N GLU A 344 -12.17 8.48 19.52
CA GLU A 344 -12.91 9.26 18.51
C GLU A 344 -12.28 9.12 17.13
N VAL A 345 -10.96 9.33 17.01
CA VAL A 345 -10.22 9.21 15.76
C VAL A 345 -10.44 7.83 15.14
N ARG A 346 -10.28 6.76 15.93
CA ARG A 346 -10.37 5.39 15.43
C ARG A 346 -11.77 5.04 14.93
N ASN A 347 -12.80 5.50 15.62
CA ASN A 347 -14.17 5.28 15.17
C ASN A 347 -14.49 6.12 13.93
N LEU A 348 -14.10 7.40 13.88
CA LEU A 348 -14.30 8.26 12.71
C LEU A 348 -13.52 7.75 11.47
N GLU A 349 -12.35 7.14 11.67
CA GLU A 349 -11.57 6.52 10.60
C GLU A 349 -12.30 5.35 9.91
N LEU A 350 -13.30 4.73 10.56
CA LEU A 350 -14.07 3.62 9.97
C LEU A 350 -14.84 4.06 8.71
N VAL A 351 -15.31 5.31 8.66
CA VAL A 351 -15.99 5.86 7.46
C VAL A 351 -15.03 5.83 6.27
N ARG A 352 -13.81 6.34 6.47
CA ARG A 352 -12.77 6.38 5.44
C ARG A 352 -12.25 5.00 5.10
N ALA A 353 -12.28 4.08 6.07
CA ALA A 353 -11.84 2.72 5.90
C ALA A 353 -12.60 1.98 4.79
N LEU A 354 -13.89 2.33 4.59
CA LEU A 354 -14.71 1.81 3.49
C LEU A 354 -14.12 2.11 2.10
N PHE A 355 -13.30 3.16 1.98
CA PHE A 355 -12.73 3.61 0.72
C PHE A 355 -11.30 3.14 0.46
N ARG A 356 -10.68 2.43 1.43
CA ARG A 356 -9.31 1.89 1.28
C ARG A 356 -9.16 0.99 0.07
N ARG A 357 -10.02 -0.03 -0.02
CA ARG A 357 -9.98 -1.01 -1.10
C ARG A 357 -10.49 -0.41 -2.43
N PRO A 358 -11.59 0.37 -2.48
CA PRO A 358 -11.99 1.07 -3.70
C PRO A 358 -10.85 1.90 -4.32
N LEU A 359 -10.15 2.69 -3.49
CA LEU A 359 -9.04 3.51 -3.96
C LEU A 359 -7.84 2.66 -4.43
N GLU A 360 -7.53 1.57 -3.73
CA GLU A 360 -6.50 0.62 -4.16
C GLU A 360 -6.83 0.00 -5.54
N ILE A 361 -8.08 -0.42 -5.76
CA ILE A 361 -8.50 -0.98 -7.05
C ILE A 361 -8.48 0.08 -8.14
N TRP A 362 -8.91 1.32 -7.85
CA TRP A 362 -8.81 2.42 -8.80
C TRP A 362 -7.36 2.63 -9.27
N LEU A 363 -6.40 2.63 -8.33
CA LEU A 363 -4.96 2.75 -8.63
C LEU A 363 -4.42 1.54 -9.41
N LEU A 364 -4.88 0.33 -9.09
CA LEU A 364 -4.50 -0.88 -9.84
C LEU A 364 -5.05 -0.84 -11.28
N LEU A 365 -6.30 -0.42 -11.46
CA LEU A 365 -6.96 -0.33 -12.76
C LEU A 365 -6.31 0.72 -13.65
N ASP A 366 -5.84 1.85 -13.11
CA ASP A 366 -5.06 2.81 -13.88
C ASP A 366 -3.80 2.15 -14.51
N ARG A 367 -3.09 1.32 -13.74
CA ARG A 367 -1.91 0.57 -14.23
C ARG A 367 -2.29 -0.49 -15.25
N ALA A 368 -3.42 -1.18 -15.03
CA ALA A 368 -3.92 -2.18 -15.96
C ALA A 368 -4.33 -1.55 -17.29
N LEU A 369 -5.07 -0.44 -17.26
CA LEU A 369 -5.49 0.30 -18.45
C LEU A 369 -4.30 0.87 -19.21
N PHE A 370 -3.28 1.39 -18.52
CA PHE A 370 -2.04 1.83 -19.16
C PHE A 370 -1.37 0.70 -19.97
N LEU A 371 -1.36 -0.52 -19.43
CA LEU A 371 -0.82 -1.69 -20.14
C LEU A 371 -1.73 -2.15 -21.29
N GLU A 372 -3.06 -2.14 -21.12
CA GLU A 372 -4.01 -2.43 -22.21
C GLU A 372 -3.85 -1.41 -23.36
N GLU A 373 -3.72 -0.13 -23.05
CA GLU A 373 -3.45 0.96 -24.01
C GLU A 373 -2.14 0.73 -24.77
N ALA A 374 -1.15 0.09 -24.13
CA ALA A 374 0.12 -0.31 -24.72
C ALA A 374 0.09 -1.67 -25.45
N GLY A 375 -1.09 -2.31 -25.59
CA GLY A 375 -1.27 -3.55 -26.35
C GLY A 375 -1.01 -4.84 -25.56
N TYR A 376 -0.89 -4.77 -24.23
CA TYR A 376 -0.78 -5.96 -23.39
C TYR A 376 -2.14 -6.59 -23.12
N ARG A 377 -2.18 -7.91 -23.03
CA ARG A 377 -3.27 -8.64 -22.36
C ARG A 377 -3.02 -8.59 -20.86
N VAL A 378 -3.97 -8.04 -20.12
CA VAL A 378 -3.84 -7.85 -18.67
C VAL A 378 -4.79 -8.77 -17.92
N ARG A 379 -4.30 -9.36 -16.83
CA ARG A 379 -5.10 -10.07 -15.83
C ARG A 379 -4.81 -9.47 -14.46
N LEU A 380 -5.85 -9.34 -13.67
CA LEU A 380 -5.77 -8.87 -12.29
C LEU A 380 -6.52 -9.82 -11.38
N GLY A 381 -6.02 -9.99 -10.17
CA GLY A 381 -6.70 -10.78 -9.16
C GLY A 381 -5.96 -10.75 -7.83
N THR A 382 -6.49 -11.42 -6.82
CA THR A 382 -5.74 -11.62 -5.56
C THR A 382 -4.77 -12.80 -5.69
N PHE A 383 -3.59 -12.68 -5.08
CA PHE A 383 -2.61 -13.78 -5.06
C PHE A 383 -2.60 -14.58 -3.75
N CYS A 384 -3.06 -13.96 -2.66
CA CYS A 384 -3.19 -14.57 -1.34
C CYS A 384 -4.37 -13.99 -0.54
N PRO A 385 -4.79 -14.63 0.57
CA PRO A 385 -5.74 -14.05 1.51
C PRO A 385 -5.23 -12.73 2.12
N SER A 386 -6.14 -11.79 2.40
CA SER A 386 -5.80 -10.48 3.01
C SER A 386 -5.18 -10.60 4.40
N ASP A 387 -5.45 -11.70 5.13
CA ASP A 387 -4.82 -12.00 6.42
C ASP A 387 -3.30 -12.23 6.33
N LEU A 388 -2.81 -12.66 5.15
CA LEU A 388 -1.38 -12.81 4.91
C LEU A 388 -0.71 -11.46 4.64
N THR A 389 -1.34 -10.66 3.77
CA THR A 389 -1.01 -9.26 3.50
C THR A 389 -2.24 -8.56 2.94
N PRO A 390 -2.60 -7.36 3.42
CA PRO A 390 -3.73 -6.63 2.84
C PRO A 390 -3.43 -6.15 1.41
N ARG A 391 -2.15 -5.99 1.06
CA ARG A 391 -1.67 -5.69 -0.30
C ARG A 391 -1.52 -7.00 -1.08
N ASN A 392 -2.64 -7.65 -1.33
CA ASN A 392 -2.72 -8.99 -1.93
C ASN A 392 -3.09 -9.00 -3.43
N LEU A 393 -3.03 -7.86 -4.10
CA LEU A 393 -3.38 -7.74 -5.51
C LEU A 393 -2.18 -8.04 -6.40
N LEU A 394 -2.42 -8.73 -7.50
CA LEU A 394 -1.43 -9.06 -8.51
C LEU A 394 -1.95 -8.66 -9.89
N LEU A 395 -1.12 -7.94 -10.62
CA LEU A 395 -1.28 -7.60 -12.02
C LEU A 395 -0.32 -8.47 -12.84
N LEU A 396 -0.87 -9.20 -13.81
CA LEU A 396 -0.13 -9.94 -14.82
C LEU A 396 -0.36 -9.29 -16.17
N ALA A 397 0.69 -9.13 -16.96
CA ALA A 397 0.57 -8.60 -18.31
C ALA A 397 1.44 -9.38 -19.28
N GLU A 398 0.91 -9.61 -20.48
CA GLU A 398 1.59 -10.33 -21.57
C GLU A 398 1.36 -9.62 -22.89
N ARG A 399 2.44 -9.38 -23.63
CA ARG A 399 2.32 -9.00 -25.04
C ARG A 399 1.95 -10.25 -25.86
N PRO A 400 0.90 -10.18 -26.71
CA PRO A 400 0.66 -11.22 -27.69
C PRO A 400 1.92 -11.44 -28.55
N ALA A 401 2.22 -12.68 -28.90
CA ALA A 401 3.22 -12.95 -29.94
C ALA A 401 2.81 -12.19 -31.20
N THR A 402 3.69 -11.37 -31.76
CA THR A 402 3.48 -10.85 -33.12
C THR A 402 3.40 -12.05 -34.05
N GLN A 403 2.21 -12.33 -34.59
CA GLN A 403 2.10 -13.20 -35.75
C GLN A 403 2.93 -12.54 -36.84
N VAL A 404 4.08 -13.12 -37.18
CA VAL A 404 4.76 -12.79 -38.42
C VAL A 404 3.79 -13.22 -39.52
N PRO A 405 3.25 -12.31 -40.35
CA PRO A 405 2.45 -12.71 -41.50
C PRO A 405 3.31 -13.66 -42.35
N GLY A 406 2.71 -14.76 -42.78
CA GLY A 406 3.39 -15.95 -43.32
C GLY A 406 4.65 -15.70 -44.15
N GLN A 407 5.68 -16.49 -43.86
CA GLN A 407 6.64 -16.91 -44.87
C GLN A 407 6.00 -17.92 -45.81
#